data_AF-A0A397TZI8-F1
#
_entry.id   AF-A0A397TZI8-F1
#
_cell.length_a   1.000
_cell.length_b   1.000
_cell.length_c   1.000
_cell.angle_alpha   90.00
_cell.angle_beta   90.00
_cell.angle_gamma   90.00
#
_symmetry.space_group_name_H-M   'P 1'
#
loop_
_entity.id
_entity.type
_entity.pdbx_description
1 polymer ?
#
loop_
_entity_poly.entity_id
_entity_poly.type
_entity_poly.pdbx_seq_one_letter_code
_entity_poly.pdbx_strand_id
1 'polypeptide(L)'
;MVEMTTGQRSFNNYKFDIDLAVMICNGLRPKFAPGTPDCYVELANQCMNSDPDKRPNVNEIITKLNGWLNIIVNKKIIESDIENESGIENKSGVEHESDIKSASDIKNESIVENEGENRIRKQFLENDEVSKTLPMITEKLNDMYTSKPYYISEISAKFSKTAGIIEVPNDI
;
A
#
# COMPACT_ATOMS: atom_id res chain seq x y z
N MET A 1 3.77 5.80 4.45
CA MET A 1 3.51 4.52 3.76
C MET A 1 4.07 3.35 4.55
N VAL A 2 5.38 3.24 4.80
CA VAL A 2 5.93 2.13 5.62
C VAL A 2 5.33 2.02 7.02
N GLU A 3 5.11 3.15 7.70
CA GLU A 3 4.52 3.14 9.04
C GLU A 3 3.11 2.54 9.06
N MET A 4 2.37 2.64 7.94
CA MET A 4 1.04 2.04 7.83
C MET A 4 1.11 0.52 7.70
N THR A 5 2.16 -0.02 7.10
CA THR A 5 2.28 -1.48 6.88
C THR A 5 2.93 -2.18 8.06
N THR A 6 3.89 -1.51 8.70
CA THR A 6 4.61 -2.05 9.87
C THR A 6 3.90 -1.73 11.17
N GLY A 7 3.08 -0.67 11.21
CA GLY A 7 2.54 -0.09 12.44
C GLY A 7 3.62 0.55 13.35
N GLN A 8 4.88 0.56 12.91
CA GLN A 8 6.04 1.03 13.66
C GLN A 8 6.54 2.34 13.07
N ARG A 9 7.22 3.13 13.91
CA ARG A 9 7.95 4.31 13.43
C ARG A 9 8.98 3.89 12.37
N SER A 10 9.11 4.68 11.31
CA SER A 10 10.16 4.49 10.32
C SER A 10 11.53 4.48 11.01
N PHE A 11 12.41 3.53 10.67
CA PHE A 11 13.73 3.39 11.27
C PHE A 11 13.72 3.22 12.80
N ASN A 12 12.70 2.56 13.38
CA ASN A 12 12.63 2.29 14.83
C ASN A 12 13.88 1.62 15.42
N ASN A 13 14.56 0.78 14.65
CA ASN A 13 15.79 0.10 15.06
C ASN A 13 17.05 0.98 14.97
N TYR A 14 16.91 2.24 14.53
CA TYR A 14 18.00 3.18 14.40
C TYR A 14 17.87 4.30 15.42
N LYS A 15 19.01 4.77 15.89
CA LYS A 15 19.08 6.01 16.64
C LYS A 15 18.84 7.20 15.70
N PHE A 16 17.96 8.11 16.10
CA PHE A 16 17.64 9.32 15.33
C PHE A 16 18.73 10.39 15.49
N ASP A 17 19.88 10.18 14.88
CA ASP A 17 21.02 11.09 14.87
C ASP A 17 21.58 11.36 13.46
N ILE A 18 22.69 12.09 13.38
CA ILE A 18 23.32 12.52 12.12
C ILE A 18 23.76 11.30 11.29
N ASP A 19 24.14 10.20 11.94
CA ASP A 19 24.60 9.02 11.22
C ASP A 19 23.44 8.36 10.46
N LEU A 20 22.23 8.35 11.04
CA LEU A 20 21.01 7.94 10.33
C LEU A 20 20.73 8.85 9.12
N ALA A 21 20.88 10.17 9.26
CA ALA A 21 20.69 11.11 8.15
C ALA A 21 21.68 10.82 7.01
N VAL A 22 22.95 10.57 7.31
CA VAL A 22 23.99 10.18 6.33
C VAL A 22 23.64 8.85 5.65
N MET A 23 23.20 7.85 6.40
CA MET A 23 22.77 6.57 5.82
C MET A 23 21.59 6.72 4.85
N ILE A 24 20.60 7.57 5.18
CA ILE A 24 19.47 7.88 4.29
C ILE A 24 19.94 8.57 3.01
N CYS A 25 20.85 9.54 3.12
CA CYS A 25 21.48 10.19 1.97
C CYS A 25 22.26 9.20 1.09
N ASN A 26 22.87 8.17 1.70
CA ASN A 26 23.55 7.06 1.00
C ASN A 26 22.60 5.99 0.43
N GLY A 27 21.29 6.18 0.54
CA GLY A 27 20.31 5.28 -0.07
C GLY A 27 19.65 4.30 0.89
N LEU A 28 19.92 4.36 2.20
CA LEU A 28 19.16 3.58 3.17
C LEU A 28 17.66 3.94 3.06
N ARG A 29 16.81 2.92 2.97
CA ARG A 29 15.36 3.04 2.90
C ARG A 29 14.69 2.15 3.95
N PRO A 30 13.52 2.55 4.47
CA PRO A 30 12.78 1.75 5.44
C PRO A 30 12.27 0.45 4.80
N LYS A 31 12.23 -0.63 5.59
CA LYS A 31 11.73 -1.95 5.16
C LYS A 31 10.21 -2.05 5.38
N PHE A 32 9.51 -2.70 4.46
CA PHE A 32 8.07 -2.96 4.56
C PHE A 32 7.79 -4.22 5.38
N ALA A 33 6.59 -4.30 5.96
CA ALA A 33 6.14 -5.52 6.63
C ALA A 33 5.98 -6.69 5.65
N PRO A 34 6.21 -7.94 6.09
CA PRO A 34 5.89 -9.13 5.30
C PRO A 34 4.43 -9.10 4.85
N GLY A 35 4.18 -9.50 3.60
CA GLY A 35 2.83 -9.50 3.02
C GLY A 35 2.40 -8.17 2.42
N THR A 36 3.15 -7.07 2.61
CA THR A 36 2.81 -5.77 1.98
C THR A 36 2.66 -5.95 0.46
N PRO A 37 1.55 -5.52 -0.16
CA PRO A 37 1.33 -5.67 -1.60
C PRO A 37 2.43 -5.01 -2.44
N ASP A 38 2.89 -5.70 -3.48
CA ASP A 38 3.99 -5.26 -4.35
C ASP A 38 3.71 -3.90 -4.98
N CYS A 39 2.47 -3.67 -5.43
CA CYS A 39 2.07 -2.40 -6.03
C CYS A 39 2.20 -1.24 -5.03
N TYR A 40 1.96 -1.49 -3.74
CA TYR A 40 2.12 -0.52 -2.67
C TYR A 40 3.60 -0.26 -2.36
N VAL A 41 4.41 -1.32 -2.31
CA VAL A 41 5.88 -1.23 -2.16
C VAL A 41 6.48 -0.40 -3.29
N GLU A 42 6.08 -0.67 -4.54
CA GLU A 42 6.57 0.04 -5.71
C GLU A 42 6.22 1.54 -5.66
N LEU A 43 4.96 1.88 -5.34
CA LEU A 43 4.55 3.27 -5.17
C LEU A 43 5.35 3.97 -4.06
N ALA A 44 5.53 3.29 -2.93
CA ALA A 44 6.28 3.84 -1.81
C ALA A 44 7.76 4.07 -2.17
N ASN A 45 8.38 3.15 -2.90
CA ASN A 45 9.74 3.31 -3.41
C ASN A 45 9.85 4.48 -4.40
N GLN A 46 8.86 4.67 -5.28
CA GLN A 46 8.81 5.84 -6.17
C GLN A 46 8.76 7.16 -5.36
N CYS A 47 7.96 7.21 -4.29
CA CYS A 47 7.92 8.39 -3.40
C CYS A 47 9.24 8.65 -2.66
N MET A 48 10.04 7.62 -2.43
CA MET A 48 11.34 7.71 -1.74
C MET A 48 12.54 7.77 -2.71
N ASN A 49 12.31 8.06 -3.99
CA ASN A 49 13.37 8.14 -4.99
C ASN A 49 14.38 9.24 -4.61
N SER A 50 15.67 8.93 -4.75
CA SER A 50 16.75 9.90 -4.51
C SER A 50 16.68 11.07 -5.48
N ASP A 51 16.21 10.82 -6.70
CA ASP A 51 15.94 11.83 -7.72
C ASP A 51 14.54 12.42 -7.48
N PRO A 52 14.43 13.72 -7.11
CA PRO A 52 13.14 14.37 -6.85
C PRO A 52 12.21 14.36 -8.06
N ASP A 53 12.74 14.43 -9.28
CA ASP A 53 11.94 14.50 -10.51
C ASP A 53 11.28 13.16 -10.86
N LYS A 54 11.79 12.06 -10.29
CA LYS A 54 11.19 10.72 -10.41
C LYS A 54 10.14 10.42 -9.36
N ARG A 55 9.89 11.35 -8.42
CA ARG A 55 8.84 11.17 -7.40
C ARG A 55 7.49 11.48 -8.02
N PRO A 56 6.46 10.66 -7.77
CA PRO A 56 5.13 10.95 -8.25
C PRO A 56 4.57 12.17 -7.54
N ASN A 57 3.75 12.94 -8.26
CA ASN A 57 3.00 14.03 -7.66
C ASN A 57 1.79 13.49 -6.87
N VAL A 58 1.19 14.35 -6.06
CA VAL A 58 0.08 13.97 -5.18
C VAL A 58 -1.12 13.42 -5.96
N ASN A 59 -1.41 13.94 -7.16
CA ASN A 59 -2.55 13.47 -7.96
C ASN A 59 -2.31 12.05 -8.50
N GLU A 60 -1.08 11.72 -8.90
CA GLU A 60 -0.71 10.37 -9.33
C GLU A 60 -0.82 9.36 -8.18
N ILE A 61 -0.39 9.75 -6.97
CA ILE A 61 -0.52 8.93 -5.77
C ILE A 61 -2.00 8.67 -5.47
N ILE A 62 -2.83 9.72 -5.42
CA ILE A 62 -4.27 9.60 -5.16
C ILE A 62 -4.95 8.72 -6.21
N THR A 63 -4.60 8.91 -7.49
CA THR A 63 -5.17 8.11 -8.59
C THR A 63 -4.88 6.63 -8.41
N LYS A 64 -3.63 6.26 -8.08
CA LYS A 64 -3.25 4.86 -7.82
C LYS A 64 -3.99 4.28 -6.61
N LEU A 65 -4.02 5.01 -5.49
CA LEU A 65 -4.70 4.57 -4.27
C LEU A 65 -6.21 4.36 -4.49
N ASN A 66 -6.87 5.30 -5.17
CA ASN A 66 -8.29 5.18 -5.51
C ASN A 66 -8.56 4.03 -6.49
N GLY A 67 -7.67 3.80 -7.45
CA GLY A 67 -7.76 2.66 -8.36
C GLY A 67 -7.76 1.33 -7.59
N TRP A 68 -6.79 1.14 -6.68
CA TRP A 68 -6.74 -0.05 -5.84
C TRP A 68 -7.96 -0.20 -4.94
N LEU A 69 -8.44 0.90 -4.34
CA LEU A 69 -9.64 0.89 -3.51
C LEU A 69 -10.87 0.43 -4.31
N ASN A 70 -11.05 0.94 -5.54
CA ASN A 70 -12.15 0.56 -6.41
C ASN A 70 -12.11 -0.94 -6.78
N ILE A 71 -10.93 -1.48 -7.07
CA ILE A 71 -10.73 -2.91 -7.37
C ILE A 71 -11.15 -3.78 -6.18
N ILE A 72 -10.82 -3.36 -4.97
CA ILE A 72 -11.14 -4.09 -3.73
C ILE A 72 -12.65 -4.00 -3.44
N VAL A 73 -13.25 -2.82 -3.55
CA VAL A 73 -14.65 -2.57 -3.19
C VAL A 73 -15.62 -3.13 -4.23
N ASN A 74 -15.43 -2.86 -5.52
CA ASN A 74 -16.39 -3.23 -6.57
C ASN A 74 -16.62 -4.74 -6.64
N LYS A 75 -15.57 -5.54 -6.51
CA LYS A 75 -15.72 -7.01 -6.53
C LYS A 75 -16.24 -7.59 -5.21
N LYS A 76 -16.07 -6.89 -4.08
CA LYS A 76 -16.75 -7.28 -2.83
C LYS A 76 -18.28 -7.13 -2.96
N ILE A 77 -18.74 -6.09 -3.65
CA ILE A 77 -20.17 -5.89 -3.95
C ILE A 77 -20.70 -7.00 -4.87
N ILE A 78 -19.97 -7.32 -5.94
CA ILE A 78 -20.33 -8.41 -6.87
C ILE A 78 -20.41 -9.76 -6.14
N GLU A 79 -19.44 -10.10 -5.29
CA GLU A 79 -19.44 -11.34 -4.51
C GLU A 79 -20.64 -11.40 -3.55
N SER A 80 -20.98 -10.31 -2.86
CA SER A 80 -22.14 -10.26 -1.97
C SER A 80 -23.49 -10.36 -2.71
N ASP A 81 -23.57 -9.84 -3.93
CA ASP A 81 -24.80 -9.91 -4.73
C ASP A 81 -25.04 -11.33 -5.28
N ILE A 82 -23.97 -12.05 -5.67
CA ILE A 82 -24.04 -13.45 -6.12
C ILE A 82 -24.50 -14.39 -5.00
N GLU A 83 -24.02 -14.19 -3.77
CA GLU A 83 -24.43 -15.03 -2.63
C GLU A 83 -25.93 -14.85 -2.30
N ASN A 84 -26.47 -13.64 -2.48
CA ASN A 84 -27.88 -13.32 -2.23
C ASN A 84 -28.83 -13.83 -3.31
N GLU A 85 -28.36 -14.08 -4.54
CA GLU A 85 -29.18 -14.59 -5.65
C GLU A 85 -29.40 -16.12 -5.60
N SER A 86 -28.60 -16.85 -4.82
CA SER A 86 -28.71 -18.31 -4.68
C SER A 86 -29.90 -18.81 -3.83
N GLY A 87 -30.72 -17.89 -3.28
CA GLY A 87 -31.82 -18.18 -2.35
C GLY A 87 -33.25 -18.07 -2.92
N ILE A 88 -33.45 -17.83 -4.21
CA ILE A 88 -34.81 -17.70 -4.78
C ILE A 88 -35.28 -19.05 -5.33
N GLU A 89 -35.98 -19.81 -4.48
CA GLU A 89 -36.82 -20.92 -4.92
C GLU A 89 -37.96 -20.40 -5.80
N ASN A 90 -37.95 -20.79 -7.07
CA ASN A 90 -39.01 -20.51 -8.04
C ASN A 90 -40.40 -20.92 -7.50
N LYS A 91 -41.26 -19.95 -7.21
CA LYS A 91 -42.71 -20.17 -7.15
C LYS A 91 -43.37 -19.46 -8.33
N SER A 92 -43.81 -20.28 -9.26
CA SER A 92 -44.65 -19.96 -10.42
C SER A 92 -45.95 -19.24 -10.03
N GLY A 93 -46.37 -18.24 -10.83
CA GLY A 93 -47.77 -17.77 -10.81
C GLY A 93 -48.05 -16.40 -11.45
N VAL A 94 -48.08 -16.34 -12.79
CA VAL A 94 -49.11 -15.69 -13.65
C VAL A 94 -49.49 -14.20 -13.45
N GLU A 95 -49.05 -13.40 -14.45
CA GLU A 95 -49.75 -12.34 -15.24
C GLU A 95 -50.34 -11.07 -14.57
N HIS A 96 -49.70 -9.91 -14.81
CA HIS A 96 -50.29 -8.84 -15.63
C HIS A 96 -49.28 -7.75 -16.02
N GLU A 97 -49.34 -7.36 -17.29
CA GLU A 97 -48.45 -6.46 -18.03
C GLU A 97 -48.68 -4.98 -17.67
N SER A 98 -47.62 -4.27 -17.30
CA SER A 98 -47.46 -2.83 -17.48
C SER A 98 -45.97 -2.55 -17.66
N ASP A 99 -45.65 -1.69 -18.63
CA ASP A 99 -44.33 -1.46 -19.20
C ASP A 99 -43.21 -1.23 -18.17
N ILE A 100 -42.63 -2.32 -17.69
CA ILE A 100 -41.27 -2.33 -17.13
C ILE A 100 -40.37 -2.56 -18.33
N LYS A 101 -39.62 -1.53 -18.72
CA LYS A 101 -38.51 -1.68 -19.66
C LYS A 101 -37.67 -2.87 -19.20
N SER A 102 -37.74 -3.94 -19.98
CA SER A 102 -37.16 -5.24 -19.67
C SER A 102 -35.74 -5.07 -19.11
N ALA A 103 -35.50 -5.66 -17.95
CA ALA A 103 -34.19 -5.76 -17.31
C ALA A 103 -33.20 -6.67 -18.08
N SER A 104 -33.39 -6.80 -19.40
CA SER A 104 -32.54 -7.59 -20.30
C SER A 104 -31.48 -6.75 -21.02
N ASP A 105 -31.44 -5.44 -20.80
CA ASP A 105 -30.42 -4.54 -21.35
C ASP A 105 -29.35 -4.13 -20.33
N ILE A 106 -29.22 -4.86 -19.22
CA ILE A 106 -27.89 -4.98 -18.60
C ILE A 106 -27.10 -5.81 -19.59
N LYS A 107 -26.41 -5.11 -20.50
CA LYS A 107 -25.34 -5.71 -21.27
C LYS A 107 -24.48 -6.46 -20.25
N ASN A 108 -24.52 -7.78 -20.32
CA ASN A 108 -23.39 -8.63 -20.02
C ASN A 108 -22.25 -8.16 -20.94
N GLU A 109 -21.69 -6.98 -20.64
CA GLU A 109 -20.34 -6.66 -20.97
C GLU A 109 -19.54 -7.61 -20.11
N SER A 110 -19.26 -8.78 -20.71
CA SER A 110 -18.39 -9.80 -20.18
C SER A 110 -17.34 -9.15 -19.29
N ILE A 111 -17.36 -9.47 -18.00
CA ILE A 111 -16.35 -9.02 -17.05
C ILE A 111 -15.02 -9.60 -17.57
N VAL A 112 -14.34 -8.85 -18.43
CA VAL A 112 -12.93 -9.08 -18.73
C VAL A 112 -12.22 -8.52 -17.51
N GLU A 113 -12.23 -9.30 -16.42
CA GLU A 113 -11.38 -9.01 -15.27
C GLU A 113 -9.96 -8.94 -15.80
N ASN A 114 -9.37 -7.75 -15.81
CA ASN A 114 -8.00 -7.66 -16.27
C ASN A 114 -7.12 -8.40 -15.25
N GLU A 115 -6.22 -9.25 -15.75
CA GLU A 115 -5.37 -10.11 -14.92
C GLU A 115 -4.59 -9.31 -13.86
N GLY A 116 -4.26 -8.05 -14.18
CA GLY A 116 -3.60 -7.11 -13.28
C GLY A 116 -4.42 -6.73 -12.05
N GLU A 117 -5.70 -6.43 -12.21
CA GLU A 117 -6.63 -6.07 -11.13
C GLU A 117 -6.85 -7.24 -10.20
N ASN A 118 -7.03 -8.44 -10.76
CA ASN A 118 -7.13 -9.66 -9.98
C ASN A 118 -5.86 -9.93 -9.15
N ARG A 119 -4.68 -9.69 -9.73
CA ARG A 119 -3.41 -9.81 -9.01
C ARG A 119 -3.32 -8.81 -7.86
N ILE A 120 -3.66 -7.54 -8.12
CA ILE A 120 -3.66 -6.49 -7.09
C ILE A 120 -4.60 -6.87 -5.95
N ARG A 121 -5.85 -7.23 -6.25
CA ARG A 121 -6.84 -7.65 -5.25
C ARG A 121 -6.33 -8.78 -4.37
N LYS A 122 -5.78 -9.83 -5.01
CA LYS A 122 -5.26 -11.01 -4.30
C LYS A 122 -4.20 -10.62 -3.28
N GLN A 123 -3.24 -9.77 -3.67
CA GLN A 123 -2.19 -9.32 -2.75
C GLN A 123 -2.76 -8.56 -1.54
N PHE A 124 -3.74 -7.68 -1.74
CA PHE A 124 -4.37 -6.94 -0.65
C PHE A 124 -5.15 -7.85 0.31
N LEU A 125 -5.87 -8.85 -0.20
CA LEU A 125 -6.60 -9.83 0.63
C LEU A 125 -5.64 -10.73 1.41
N GLU A 126 -4.57 -11.21 0.79
CA GLU A 126 -3.53 -12.00 1.45
C GLU A 126 -2.85 -11.21 2.56
N ASN A 127 -2.56 -9.92 2.33
CA ASN A 127 -1.99 -9.04 3.34
C ASN A 127 -2.94 -8.83 4.53
N ASP A 128 -4.25 -8.74 4.32
CA ASP A 128 -5.23 -8.61 5.40
C ASP A 128 -5.14 -9.81 6.35
N GLU A 129 -5.07 -11.03 5.82
CA GLU A 129 -4.90 -12.25 6.62
C GLU A 129 -3.56 -12.29 7.37
N VAL A 130 -2.45 -11.89 6.73
CA VAL A 130 -1.14 -11.80 7.39
C VAL A 130 -1.18 -10.77 8.52
N SER A 131 -1.78 -9.61 8.27
CA SER A 131 -1.82 -8.50 9.25
C SER A 131 -2.56 -8.85 10.54
N LYS A 132 -3.60 -9.70 10.47
CA LYS A 132 -4.33 -10.21 11.64
C LYS A 132 -3.46 -11.05 12.58
N THR A 133 -2.38 -11.65 12.05
CA THR A 133 -1.46 -12.49 12.83
C THR A 133 -0.30 -11.72 13.47
N LEU A 134 -0.09 -10.45 13.07
CA LEU A 134 0.99 -9.64 13.61
C LEU A 134 0.63 -9.08 14.99
N PRO A 135 1.59 -9.03 15.95
CA PRO A 135 1.33 -8.49 17.27
C PRO A 135 0.97 -7.00 17.18
N MET A 136 -0.11 -6.61 17.86
CA MET A 136 -0.52 -5.21 17.98
C MET A 136 0.58 -4.42 18.71
N ILE A 137 1.03 -3.31 18.14
CA ILE A 137 2.18 -2.56 18.68
C ILE A 137 1.77 -1.77 19.90
N THR A 138 2.52 -1.96 21.00
CA THR A 138 2.27 -1.33 22.30
C THR A 138 3.31 -0.28 22.67
N GLU A 139 4.04 0.32 21.70
CA GLU A 139 5.09 1.29 22.01
C GLU A 139 4.54 2.53 22.74
N LYS A 140 5.28 2.99 23.76
CA LYS A 140 4.95 4.20 24.52
C LYS A 140 5.02 5.43 23.61
N LEU A 141 3.88 6.10 23.45
CA LEU A 141 3.66 7.24 22.54
C LEU A 141 4.56 8.47 22.77
N ASN A 142 5.19 8.60 23.94
CA ASN A 142 5.69 9.90 24.43
C ASN A 142 6.94 10.44 23.71
N ASP A 143 7.71 9.61 22.99
CA ASP A 143 8.96 10.02 22.32
C ASP A 143 8.97 9.77 20.80
N MET A 144 7.80 9.51 20.20
CA MET A 144 7.72 8.90 18.86
C MET A 144 8.17 9.81 17.70
N TYR A 145 8.09 11.15 17.82
CA TYR A 145 8.48 12.07 16.73
C TYR A 145 9.26 13.31 17.19
N THR A 146 9.79 13.32 18.42
CA THR A 146 10.57 14.45 18.95
C THR A 146 12.02 14.38 18.47
N SER A 147 12.25 14.61 17.17
CA SER A 147 13.61 14.77 16.64
C SER A 147 14.22 16.11 17.06
N LYS A 148 15.47 16.07 17.55
CA LYS A 148 16.29 17.27 17.75
C LYS A 148 16.60 17.91 16.39
N PRO A 149 16.68 19.25 16.28
CA PRO A 149 17.10 19.90 15.05
C PRO A 149 18.57 19.58 14.75
N TYR A 150 18.90 19.37 13.47
CA TYR A 150 20.27 19.13 12.99
C TYR A 150 20.63 20.12 11.88
N TYR A 151 21.88 20.57 11.86
CA TYR A 151 22.38 21.47 10.82
C TYR A 151 22.80 20.68 9.58
N ILE A 152 22.35 21.12 8.40
CA ILE A 152 22.71 20.50 7.11
C ILE A 152 24.24 20.49 6.90
N SER A 153 24.94 21.51 7.41
CA SER A 153 26.41 21.58 7.34
C SER A 153 27.10 20.38 7.99
N GLU A 154 26.58 19.88 9.11
CA GLU A 154 27.13 18.72 9.82
C GLU A 154 26.92 17.42 9.05
N ILE A 155 25.75 17.27 8.44
CA ILE A 155 25.42 16.13 7.57
C ILE A 155 26.36 16.13 6.36
N SER A 156 26.50 17.27 5.66
CA SER A 156 27.39 17.41 4.50
C SER A 156 28.84 17.11 4.86
N ALA A 157 29.32 17.60 6.01
CA ALA A 157 30.69 17.37 6.47
C ALA A 157 30.99 15.89 6.78
N LYS A 158 30.00 15.14 7.29
CA LYS A 158 30.14 13.69 7.47
C LYS A 158 30.04 12.93 6.16
N PHE A 159 29.09 13.31 5.30
CA PHE A 159 28.85 12.67 4.01
C PHE A 159 30.11 12.70 3.11
N SER A 160 30.79 13.85 3.04
CA SER A 160 32.03 13.99 2.27
C SER A 160 33.20 13.14 2.82
N LYS A 161 33.17 12.74 4.10
CA LYS A 161 34.20 11.88 4.70
C LYS A 161 33.97 10.40 4.43
N THR A 162 32.71 9.97 4.35
CA THR A 162 32.33 8.56 4.09
C THR A 162 32.47 8.14 2.63
N ALA A 163 32.46 9.08 1.68
CA ALA A 163 32.65 8.77 0.25
C ALA A 163 34.02 8.14 -0.08
N GLY A 164 34.98 8.14 0.86
CA GLY A 164 36.29 7.52 0.72
C GLY A 164 36.43 6.09 1.24
N ILE A 165 35.43 5.52 1.91
CA ILE A 165 35.49 4.15 2.49
C ILE A 165 34.13 3.49 2.34
N ILE A 166 33.92 2.72 1.27
CA ILE A 166 32.76 1.83 1.13
C ILE A 166 33.30 0.40 1.11
N GLU A 167 33.35 -0.23 2.28
CA GLU A 167 33.19 -1.68 2.38
C GLU A 167 31.73 -1.93 2.76
N VAL A 168 30.96 -2.45 1.82
CA VAL A 168 29.60 -2.96 2.07
C VAL A 168 29.77 -4.26 2.84
N PRO A 169 29.24 -4.40 4.07
CA PRO A 169 29.24 -5.69 4.76
C PRO A 169 28.36 -6.65 3.97
N ASN A 170 28.92 -7.81 3.57
CA ASN A 170 28.15 -8.90 2.98
C ASN A 170 27.10 -9.37 3.99
N ASP A 171 25.85 -9.39 3.55
CA ASP A 171 24.68 -9.85 4.31
C ASP A 171 24.84 -11.30 4.81
N ILE A 172 24.41 -11.55 6.06
CA ILE A 172 24.00 -12.86 6.60
C ILE A 172 22.54 -12.74 7.00
#